data_AF-A0A8D5Y821-F1
#
_entry.id   AF-A0A8D5Y821-F1
#
_cell.length_a   1.000
_cell.length_b   1.000
_cell.length_c   1.000
_cell.angle_alpha   90.00
_cell.angle_beta   90.00
_cell.angle_gamma   90.00
#
_symmetry.space_group_name_H-M   'P 1'
#
loop_
_entity.id
_entity.type
_entity.pdbx_description
1 polymer ?
#
loop_
_entity_poly.entity_id
_entity_poly.type
_entity_poly.pdbx_seq_one_letter_code
_entity_poly.pdbx_strand_id
1 'polypeptide(L)'
;MVGGKAREDLIVANWPDIFRCAATMTAGKIRPSQLLRKLASYPRQNNLAVALREVGRIERTLFIIEWILDTDMQRRAQIGLNKGEAHHALKNALRIGRQGEIRDRTTEGQHYRIAGLNLLTAVIIYWNTVHLGHAVTERRNEGLDVPPEFLPHISPLGWAHILLTGEYLWPKEPKA
;
A
#
# COMPACT_ATOMS: atom_id res chain seq x y z
N MET A 1 -10.82 17.77 -6.96
CA MET A 1 -12.15 18.39 -6.77
C MET A 1 -13.17 17.57 -7.56
N VAL A 2 -13.97 16.78 -6.84
CA VAL A 2 -15.10 16.01 -7.37
C VAL A 2 -16.28 16.98 -7.37
N GLY A 3 -16.44 17.71 -8.46
CA GLY A 3 -17.42 18.79 -8.59
C GLY A 3 -17.24 19.48 -9.93
N GLY A 4 -18.21 19.30 -10.81
CA GLY A 4 -18.21 19.83 -12.17
C GLY A 4 -19.00 18.93 -13.12
N LYS A 5 -19.72 19.53 -14.08
CA LYS A 5 -20.42 18.79 -15.13
C LYS A 5 -19.38 18.07 -16.01
N ALA A 6 -19.67 16.81 -16.35
CA ALA A 6 -18.83 16.07 -17.29
C ALA A 6 -18.79 16.79 -18.65
N ARG A 7 -17.61 16.84 -19.27
CA ARG A 7 -17.44 17.43 -20.61
C ARG A 7 -17.73 16.37 -21.67
N GLU A 8 -19.01 16.09 -21.86
CA GLU A 8 -19.51 15.06 -22.79
C GLU A 8 -18.99 15.29 -24.21
N ASP A 9 -19.05 16.52 -24.72
CA ASP A 9 -18.57 16.85 -26.08
C ASP A 9 -17.10 16.45 -26.30
N LEU A 10 -16.25 16.64 -25.29
CA LEU A 10 -14.84 16.28 -25.36
C LEU A 10 -14.66 14.75 -25.38
N ILE A 11 -15.47 14.02 -24.61
CA ILE A 11 -15.43 12.56 -24.58
C ILE A 11 -15.90 12.01 -25.93
N VAL A 12 -17.02 12.50 -26.46
CA VAL A 12 -17.57 12.08 -27.75
C VAL A 12 -16.59 12.37 -28.88
N ALA A 13 -16.00 13.57 -28.92
CA ALA A 13 -15.03 13.94 -29.95
C ALA A 13 -13.76 13.07 -29.94
N ASN A 14 -13.37 12.52 -28.80
CA ASN A 14 -12.18 11.66 -28.65
C ASN A 14 -12.53 10.17 -28.49
N TRP A 15 -13.81 9.80 -28.61
CA TRP A 15 -14.28 8.43 -28.37
C TRP A 15 -13.55 7.38 -29.22
N PRO A 16 -13.30 7.60 -30.52
CA PRO A 16 -12.54 6.64 -31.34
C PRO A 16 -11.11 6.40 -30.83
N ASP A 17 -10.44 7.44 -30.34
CA ASP A 17 -9.06 7.34 -29.86
C ASP A 17 -8.98 6.71 -28.47
N ILE A 18 -9.98 6.95 -27.61
CA ILE A 18 -10.14 6.24 -26.33
C ILE A 18 -10.28 4.74 -26.60
N PHE A 19 -11.18 4.37 -27.51
CA PHE A 19 -11.42 2.97 -27.86
C PHE A 19 -10.17 2.33 -28.50
N ARG A 20 -9.49 3.04 -29.39
CA ARG A 20 -8.23 2.59 -29.99
C ARG A 20 -7.16 2.33 -28.93
N CYS A 21 -7.04 3.21 -27.93
CA CYS A 21 -6.11 3.01 -26.81
C CYS A 21 -6.46 1.75 -26.03
N ALA A 22 -7.74 1.56 -25.67
CA ALA A 22 -8.21 0.38 -24.96
C ALA A 22 -7.93 -0.90 -25.76
N ALA A 23 -8.32 -0.94 -27.03
CA ALA A 23 -8.09 -2.08 -27.92
C ALA A 23 -6.60 -2.41 -28.09
N THR A 24 -5.74 -1.40 -28.22
CA THR A 24 -4.29 -1.59 -28.35
C THR A 24 -3.68 -2.20 -27.08
N MET A 25 -4.16 -1.79 -25.90
CA MET A 25 -3.73 -2.35 -24.62
C MET A 25 -4.24 -3.79 -24.44
N THR A 26 -5.51 -4.05 -24.72
CA THR A 26 -6.10 -5.39 -24.63
C THR A 26 -5.46 -6.37 -25.61
N ALA A 27 -5.08 -5.90 -26.81
CA ALA A 27 -4.33 -6.69 -27.79
C ALA A 27 -2.84 -6.90 -27.43
N GLY A 28 -2.38 -6.40 -26.28
CA GLY A 28 -1.00 -6.57 -25.79
C GLY A 28 0.06 -5.80 -26.58
N LYS A 29 -0.34 -4.90 -27.50
CA LYS A 29 0.59 -4.16 -28.37
C LYS A 29 1.35 -3.06 -27.64
N ILE A 30 0.73 -2.43 -26.63
CA ILE A 30 1.33 -1.38 -25.80
C ILE A 30 0.98 -1.65 -24.33
N ARG A 31 1.97 -1.53 -23.44
CA ARG A 31 1.73 -1.62 -21.99
C ARG A 31 1.02 -0.34 -21.51
N PRO A 32 0.02 -0.43 -20.61
CA PRO A 32 -0.65 0.76 -20.05
C PRO A 32 0.33 1.81 -19.50
N SER A 33 1.42 1.37 -18.86
CA SER A 33 2.46 2.26 -18.32
C SER A 33 3.21 3.08 -19.39
N GLN A 34 3.37 2.54 -20.60
CA GLN A 34 3.99 3.26 -21.72
C GLN A 34 3.04 4.31 -22.29
N LEU A 35 1.76 3.96 -22.44
CA LEU A 35 0.73 4.89 -22.88
C LEU A 35 0.59 6.05 -21.90
N LEU A 36 0.49 5.76 -20.60
CA LEU A 36 0.41 6.78 -19.54
C LEU A 36 1.61 7.72 -19.56
N ARG A 37 2.83 7.19 -19.75
CA ARG A 37 4.04 8.01 -19.87
C ARG A 37 3.97 8.97 -21.05
N LYS A 38 3.46 8.52 -22.19
CA LYS A 38 3.29 9.33 -23.41
C LYS A 38 2.18 10.38 -23.26
N LEU A 39 1.10 10.06 -22.56
CA LEU A 39 0.03 11.02 -22.27
C LEU A 39 0.45 12.06 -21.22
N ALA A 40 1.29 11.66 -20.27
CA ALA A 40 1.79 12.51 -19.18
C ALA A 40 2.89 13.49 -19.61
N SER A 41 3.56 13.26 -20.75
CA SER A 41 4.60 14.19 -21.24
C SER A 41 4.01 15.52 -21.72
N TYR A 42 2.78 15.54 -22.24
CA TYR A 42 2.08 16.77 -22.67
C TYR A 42 0.60 16.80 -22.25
N PRO A 43 0.30 16.86 -20.94
CA PRO A 43 -1.05 16.62 -20.44
C PRO A 43 -2.03 17.77 -20.72
N ARG A 44 -1.55 19.00 -20.94
CA ARG A 44 -2.41 20.17 -21.24
C ARG A 44 -2.67 20.39 -22.73
N GLN A 45 -1.89 19.75 -23.60
CA GLN A 45 -2.01 19.90 -25.06
C GLN A 45 -2.71 18.70 -25.71
N ASN A 46 -2.92 17.62 -24.97
CA ASN A 46 -3.48 16.39 -25.51
C ASN A 46 -4.95 16.22 -25.13
N ASN A 47 -5.85 16.47 -26.09
CA ASN A 47 -7.30 16.31 -25.92
C ASN A 47 -7.69 14.89 -25.47
N LEU A 48 -7.01 13.85 -25.94
CA LEU A 48 -7.22 12.47 -25.51
C LEU A 48 -6.87 12.27 -24.02
N ALA A 49 -5.77 12.87 -23.55
CA ALA A 49 -5.39 12.80 -22.13
C ALA A 49 -6.38 13.55 -21.22
N VAL A 50 -7.03 14.57 -21.75
CA VAL A 50 -8.09 15.30 -21.04
C VAL A 50 -9.40 14.51 -21.06
N ALA A 51 -9.77 13.91 -22.20
CA ALA A 51 -10.96 13.08 -22.33
C ALA A 51 -10.89 11.83 -21.44
N LEU A 52 -9.75 11.13 -21.41
CA LEU A 52 -9.51 10.00 -20.50
C LEU A 52 -9.62 10.40 -19.02
N ARG A 53 -9.21 11.62 -18.66
CA ARG A 53 -9.40 12.15 -17.31
C ARG A 53 -10.86 12.38 -16.97
N GLU A 54 -11.68 12.85 -17.91
CA GLU A 54 -13.13 13.01 -17.69
C GLU A 54 -13.82 11.66 -17.55
N VAL A 55 -13.48 10.66 -18.38
CA VAL A 55 -13.97 9.29 -18.20
C VAL A 55 -13.59 8.76 -16.81
N GLY A 56 -12.33 8.92 -16.40
CA GLY A 56 -11.89 8.51 -15.06
C GLY A 56 -12.56 9.28 -13.90
N ARG A 57 -13.12 10.48 -14.14
CA ARG A 57 -13.94 11.18 -13.15
C ARG A 57 -15.33 10.56 -13.03
N ILE A 58 -15.95 10.18 -14.14
CA ILE A 58 -17.25 9.48 -14.16
C ILE A 58 -17.13 8.15 -13.43
N GLU A 59 -16.13 7.33 -13.79
CA GLU A 59 -15.86 6.05 -13.11
C GLU A 59 -15.63 6.23 -11.61
N ARG A 60 -14.88 7.26 -11.21
CA ARG A 60 -14.69 7.58 -9.80
C ARG A 60 -15.99 7.94 -9.11
N THR A 61 -16.85 8.73 -9.75
CA THR A 61 -18.16 9.11 -9.18
C THR A 61 -19.06 7.89 -9.02
N LEU A 62 -19.15 7.03 -10.03
CA LEU A 62 -19.89 5.77 -9.96
C LEU A 62 -19.37 4.88 -8.84
N PHE A 63 -18.05 4.71 -8.76
CA PHE A 63 -17.39 3.96 -7.68
C PHE A 63 -17.71 4.54 -6.30
N ILE A 64 -17.69 5.87 -6.12
CA ILE A 64 -18.02 6.49 -4.83
C ILE A 64 -19.47 6.25 -4.46
N ILE A 65 -20.40 6.32 -5.43
CA ILE A 65 -21.81 6.02 -5.19
C ILE A 65 -21.99 4.57 -4.75
N GLU A 66 -21.39 3.63 -5.48
CA GLU A 66 -21.40 2.21 -5.13
C GLU A 66 -20.79 1.98 -3.74
N TRP A 67 -19.65 2.62 -3.47
CA TRP A 67 -18.97 2.54 -2.17
C TRP A 67 -19.83 3.07 -1.02
N ILE A 68 -20.57 4.17 -1.20
CA ILE A 68 -21.47 4.69 -0.16
C ILE A 68 -22.64 3.74 0.12
N LEU A 69 -23.12 3.03 -0.92
CA LEU A 69 -24.28 2.16 -0.84
C LEU A 69 -23.97 0.73 -0.41
N ASP A 70 -22.73 0.26 -0.55
CA ASP A 70 -22.30 -1.09 -0.19
C ASP A 70 -21.40 -1.10 1.06
N THR A 71 -21.97 -1.52 2.19
CA THR A 71 -21.26 -1.66 3.47
C THR A 71 -20.17 -2.73 3.47
N ASP A 72 -20.31 -3.80 2.67
CA ASP A 72 -19.31 -4.85 2.57
C ASP A 72 -18.10 -4.40 1.75
N MET A 73 -18.33 -3.61 0.72
CA MET A 73 -17.27 -2.90 -0.01
C MET A 73 -16.51 -1.92 0.90
N GLN A 74 -17.22 -1.13 1.73
CA GLN A 74 -16.56 -0.26 2.72
C GLN A 74 -15.72 -1.06 3.71
N ARG A 75 -16.27 -2.15 4.26
CA ARG A 75 -15.56 -3.02 5.20
C ARG A 75 -14.29 -3.61 4.58
N ARG A 76 -14.36 -4.13 3.36
CA ARG A 76 -13.19 -4.67 2.65
C ARG A 76 -12.13 -3.60 2.39
N ALA A 77 -12.55 -2.40 1.97
CA ALA A 77 -11.64 -1.27 1.78
C ALA A 77 -10.95 -0.88 3.09
N GLN A 78 -11.71 -0.77 4.20
CA GLN A 78 -11.18 -0.42 5.50
C GLN A 78 -10.20 -1.48 6.03
N ILE A 79 -10.48 -2.77 5.84
CA ILE A 79 -9.53 -3.84 6.20
C ILE A 79 -8.22 -3.68 5.44
N GLY A 80 -8.27 -3.36 4.14
CA GLY A 80 -7.09 -3.08 3.34
C GLY A 80 -6.31 -1.86 3.84
N LEU A 81 -7.02 -0.77 4.15
CA LEU A 81 -6.43 0.46 4.70
C LEU A 81 -5.76 0.21 6.05
N ASN A 82 -6.45 -0.44 6.99
CA ASN A 82 -5.92 -0.77 8.30
C ASN A 82 -4.63 -1.60 8.20
N LYS A 83 -4.57 -2.58 7.27
CA LYS A 83 -3.34 -3.35 7.02
C LYS A 83 -2.20 -2.46 6.49
N GLY A 84 -2.51 -1.58 5.54
CA GLY A 84 -1.55 -0.62 4.99
C GLY A 84 -1.02 0.33 6.06
N GLU A 85 -1.91 0.93 6.85
CA GLU A 85 -1.58 1.85 7.95
C GLU A 85 -0.74 1.16 9.03
N ALA A 86 -1.11 -0.05 9.47
CA ALA A 86 -0.33 -0.82 10.44
C ALA A 86 1.08 -1.14 9.91
N HIS A 87 1.20 -1.50 8.64
CA HIS A 87 2.49 -1.75 8.02
C HIS A 87 3.33 -0.47 7.88
N HIS A 88 2.71 0.67 7.56
CA HIS A 88 3.39 1.97 7.56
C HIS A 88 3.81 2.39 8.97
N ALA A 89 2.98 2.14 9.98
CA ALA A 89 3.29 2.45 11.37
C ALA A 89 4.47 1.60 11.87
N LEU A 90 4.52 0.31 11.54
CA LEU A 90 5.67 -0.56 11.83
C LEU A 90 6.95 -0.02 11.18
N LYS A 91 6.90 0.30 9.88
CA LYS A 91 8.03 0.92 9.16
C LYS A 91 8.49 2.23 9.79
N ASN A 92 7.55 3.04 10.26
CA ASN A 92 7.87 4.29 10.95
C ASN A 92 8.52 4.04 12.31
N ALA A 93 8.09 3.03 13.06
CA ALA A 93 8.68 2.64 14.34
C ALA A 93 10.11 2.09 14.19
N LEU A 94 10.36 1.30 13.12
CA LEU A 94 11.68 0.78 12.77
C LEU A 94 12.71 1.85 12.40
N ARG A 95 12.23 3.06 12.08
CA ARG A 95 13.05 4.18 11.66
C ARG A 95 13.68 4.86 12.89
N ILE A 96 14.60 4.15 13.55
CA ILE A 96 15.26 4.60 14.78
C ILE A 96 16.43 5.54 14.45
N GLY A 97 16.43 6.73 15.08
CA GLY A 97 17.45 7.76 14.89
C GLY A 97 17.19 8.71 13.72
N ARG A 98 17.41 10.01 13.96
CA ARG A 98 17.30 11.14 13.00
C ARG A 98 15.92 11.35 12.33
N GLN A 99 14.82 11.06 13.03
CA GLN A 99 13.44 11.31 12.56
C GLN A 99 13.11 10.76 11.16
N GLY A 100 13.96 9.87 10.65
CA GLY A 100 13.82 9.25 9.34
C GLY A 100 13.84 10.16 8.12
N GLU A 101 14.62 11.24 8.18
CA GLU A 101 15.03 11.92 6.96
C GLU A 101 16.01 11.05 6.18
N ILE A 102 15.65 10.70 4.94
CA ILE A 102 16.59 10.12 3.97
C ILE A 102 17.46 11.28 3.46
N ARG A 103 18.56 11.58 4.15
CA ARG A 103 19.55 12.58 3.71
C ARG A 103 20.56 12.05 2.70
N ASP A 104 20.47 10.78 2.32
CA ASP A 104 21.31 10.24 1.25
C ASP A 104 20.90 10.90 -0.06
N ARG A 105 21.81 11.73 -0.59
CA ARG A 105 21.64 12.45 -1.85
C ARG A 105 21.73 11.53 -3.07
N THR A 106 22.23 10.30 -2.90
CA THR A 106 22.40 9.33 -3.97
C THR A 106 21.22 8.36 -4.02
N THR A 107 20.67 8.13 -5.22
CA THR A 107 19.58 7.17 -5.47
C THR A 107 19.89 5.79 -4.89
N GLU A 108 21.16 5.38 -4.96
CA GLU A 108 21.62 4.09 -4.45
C GLU A 108 21.54 3.98 -2.92
N GLY A 109 21.95 5.02 -2.18
CA GLY A 109 21.83 5.05 -0.71
C GLY A 109 20.37 5.01 -0.24
N GLN A 110 19.48 5.70 -0.95
CA GLN A 110 18.04 5.63 -0.69
C GLN A 110 17.51 4.21 -0.93
N HIS A 111 17.96 3.55 -2.00
CA HIS A 111 17.55 2.20 -2.33
C HIS A 111 17.95 1.19 -1.25
N TYR A 112 19.20 1.21 -0.80
CA TYR A 112 19.67 0.31 0.27
C TYR A 112 18.91 0.52 1.59
N ARG A 113 18.61 1.78 1.96
CA ARG A 113 17.80 2.05 3.16
C ARG A 113 16.39 1.49 3.05
N ILE A 114 15.73 1.69 1.91
CA ILE A 114 14.38 1.17 1.67
C ILE A 114 14.40 -0.36 1.69
N ALA A 115 15.41 -0.98 1.05
CA ALA A 115 15.59 -2.42 1.05
C ALA A 115 15.81 -2.98 2.46
N GLY A 116 16.68 -2.36 3.26
CA GLY A 116 16.92 -2.74 4.65
C GLY A 116 15.68 -2.59 5.53
N LEU A 117 14.94 -1.49 5.37
CA LEU A 117 13.67 -1.28 6.09
C LEU A 117 12.64 -2.35 5.72
N ASN A 118 12.51 -2.69 4.44
CA ASN A 118 11.62 -3.75 3.97
C ASN A 118 12.03 -5.11 4.56
N LEU A 119 13.33 -5.42 4.57
CA LEU A 119 13.86 -6.66 5.13
C LEU A 119 13.53 -6.77 6.62
N LEU A 120 13.83 -5.73 7.40
CA LEU A 120 13.56 -5.74 8.84
C LEU A 120 12.06 -5.85 9.15
N THR A 121 11.22 -5.16 8.37
CA THR A 121 9.76 -5.27 8.46
C THR A 121 9.31 -6.72 8.21
N ALA A 122 9.84 -7.37 7.18
CA ALA A 122 9.52 -8.76 6.85
C ALA A 122 9.98 -9.74 7.95
N VAL A 123 11.17 -9.52 8.53
CA VAL A 123 11.69 -10.33 9.65
C VAL A 123 10.75 -10.25 10.86
N ILE A 124 10.30 -9.05 11.22
CA ILE A 124 9.34 -8.87 12.34
C ILE A 124 8.01 -9.57 12.04
N ILE A 125 7.46 -9.40 10.84
CA ILE A 125 6.21 -10.05 10.44
C ILE A 125 6.35 -11.58 10.53
N TYR A 126 7.46 -12.12 10.05
CA TYR A 126 7.74 -13.55 10.11
C TYR A 126 7.84 -14.03 11.56
N TRP A 127 8.65 -13.36 12.38
CA TRP A 127 8.80 -13.69 13.80
C TRP A 127 7.46 -13.68 14.53
N ASN A 128 6.66 -12.62 14.34
CA ASN A 128 5.32 -12.50 14.91
C ASN A 128 4.40 -13.63 14.45
N THR A 129 4.42 -13.96 13.15
CA THR A 129 3.57 -15.03 12.59
C THR A 129 3.88 -16.38 13.25
N VAL A 130 5.16 -16.71 13.41
CA VAL A 130 5.60 -17.96 14.08
C VAL A 130 5.15 -17.98 15.54
N HIS A 131 5.39 -16.90 16.29
CA HIS A 131 5.07 -16.85 17.72
C HIS A 131 3.56 -16.79 17.99
N LEU A 132 2.79 -16.12 17.13
CA LEU A 132 1.33 -16.18 17.17
C LEU A 132 0.83 -17.61 16.94
N GLY A 133 1.46 -18.36 16.03
CA GLY A 133 1.17 -19.78 15.82
C GLY A 133 1.45 -20.64 17.05
N HIS A 134 2.57 -20.40 17.73
CA HIS A 134 2.88 -21.08 19.00
C HIS A 134 1.87 -20.72 20.09
N ALA A 135 1.56 -19.44 20.29
CA ALA A 135 0.58 -18.98 21.28
C ALA A 135 -0.82 -19.56 21.05
N VAL A 136 -1.25 -19.68 19.79
CA VAL A 136 -2.52 -20.34 19.42
C VAL A 136 -2.49 -21.83 19.78
N THR A 137 -1.36 -22.50 19.55
CA THR A 137 -1.19 -23.93 19.85
C THR A 137 -1.19 -24.19 21.36
N GLU A 138 -0.45 -23.39 22.13
CA GLU A 138 -0.42 -23.45 23.59
C GLU A 138 -1.82 -23.24 24.17
N ARG A 139 -2.54 -22.20 23.72
CA ARG A 139 -3.90 -21.92 24.16
C ARG A 139 -4.86 -23.08 23.91
N ARG A 140 -4.74 -23.76 22.76
CA ARG A 140 -5.50 -24.99 22.46
C ARG A 140 -5.14 -26.14 23.39
N ASN A 141 -3.86 -26.32 23.70
CA ASN A 141 -3.39 -27.37 24.60
C ASN A 141 -3.85 -27.15 26.06
N GLU A 142 -4.03 -25.90 26.46
CA GLU A 142 -4.59 -25.51 27.77
C GLU A 142 -6.12 -25.72 27.86
N GLY A 143 -6.77 -26.16 26.77
CA GLY A 143 -8.23 -26.35 26.73
C GLY A 143 -9.02 -25.04 26.66
N LEU A 144 -8.35 -23.92 26.38
CA LEU A 144 -9.01 -22.63 26.17
C LEU A 144 -9.63 -22.57 24.78
N ASP A 145 -10.79 -21.93 24.68
CA ASP A 145 -11.48 -21.77 23.41
C ASP A 145 -10.67 -20.90 22.43
N VAL A 146 -10.55 -21.39 21.19
CA VAL A 146 -9.87 -20.71 20.07
C VAL A 146 -10.73 -20.82 18.81
N PRO A 147 -11.76 -19.98 18.67
CA PRO A 147 -12.65 -19.99 17.53
C PRO A 147 -11.89 -19.71 16.22
N PRO A 148 -11.95 -20.61 15.20
CA PRO A 148 -11.21 -20.44 13.95
C PRO A 148 -11.52 -19.13 13.21
N GLU A 149 -12.72 -18.58 13.38
CA GLU A 149 -13.18 -17.32 12.81
C GLU A 149 -12.37 -16.11 13.29
N PHE A 150 -11.69 -16.18 14.43
CA PHE A 150 -10.87 -15.07 14.93
C PHE A 150 -9.45 -15.08 14.36
N LEU A 151 -8.93 -16.22 13.95
CA LEU A 151 -7.56 -16.34 13.43
C LEU A 151 -7.28 -15.42 12.22
N PRO A 152 -8.20 -15.27 11.24
CA PRO A 152 -8.04 -14.31 10.13
C PRO A 152 -7.95 -12.84 10.55
N HIS A 153 -8.39 -12.51 11.77
CA HIS A 153 -8.41 -11.15 12.30
C HIS A 153 -7.17 -10.81 13.14
N ILE A 154 -6.28 -11.76 13.37
CA ILE A 154 -5.01 -11.52 14.07
C ILE A 154 -4.00 -10.90 13.10
N SER A 155 -3.39 -9.78 13.52
CA SER A 155 -2.38 -9.08 12.73
C SER A 155 -0.97 -9.39 13.23
N PRO A 156 -0.05 -9.88 12.37
CA PRO A 156 1.35 -10.07 12.72
C PRO A 156 2.15 -8.77 12.65
N LEU A 157 1.49 -7.61 12.53
CA LEU A 157 2.13 -6.31 12.38
C LEU A 157 2.38 -5.59 13.71
N GLY A 158 1.98 -6.14 14.86
CA GLY A 158 2.24 -5.52 16.17
C GLY A 158 3.74 -5.54 16.53
N TRP A 159 4.24 -4.48 17.20
CA TRP A 159 5.66 -4.39 17.59
C TRP A 159 5.89 -3.89 19.02
N ALA A 160 4.83 -3.68 19.82
CA ALA A 160 4.96 -3.19 21.18
C ALA A 160 5.81 -4.11 22.09
N HIS A 161 5.84 -5.41 21.77
CA HIS A 161 6.64 -6.42 22.45
C HIS A 161 8.08 -6.57 21.91
N ILE A 162 8.48 -5.77 20.90
CA ILE A 162 9.80 -5.85 20.29
C ILE A 162 10.62 -4.63 20.70
N LEU A 163 11.78 -4.87 21.32
CA LEU A 163 12.72 -3.82 21.67
C LEU A 163 13.51 -3.36 20.44
N LEU A 164 12.93 -2.42 19.68
CA LEU A 164 13.48 -2.00 18.39
C LEU A 164 14.89 -1.38 18.47
N THR A 165 15.23 -0.74 19.59
CA THR A 165 16.55 -0.12 19.82
C THR A 165 17.63 -1.14 20.19
N GLY A 166 17.25 -2.40 20.43
CA GLY A 166 18.12 -3.40 21.03
C GLY A 166 18.43 -3.11 22.50
N GLU A 167 19.16 -4.04 23.10
CA GLU A 167 19.69 -3.91 24.47
C GLU A 167 21.15 -3.46 24.40
N TYR A 168 21.47 -2.38 25.11
CA TYR A 168 22.85 -1.93 25.27
C TYR A 168 23.43 -2.55 26.54
N LEU A 169 24.18 -3.63 26.38
CA LEU A 169 24.95 -4.23 27.48
C LEU A 169 26.25 -3.46 27.65
N TRP A 170 26.35 -2.67 28.73
CA TRP A 170 27.61 -2.03 29.09
C TRP A 170 28.45 -2.97 29.95
N PRO A 171 29.67 -3.36 29.53
CA PRO A 171 30.55 -4.15 30.37
C PRO A 171 30.84 -3.38 31.67
N LYS A 172 30.58 -3.98 32.83
CA LYS A 172 30.80 -3.34 34.13
C LYS A 172 32.26 -3.33 34.58
N GLU A 173 33.16 -4.02 33.88
CA GLU A 173 34.57 -4.07 34.22
C GLU A 173 35.46 -3.79 32.99
N PRO A 174 36.53 -2.98 33.14
CA PRO A 174 37.54 -2.86 32.11
C PRO A 174 38.25 -4.20 31.97
N LYS A 175 38.46 -4.65 30.72
CA LYS A 175 39.31 -5.82 30.45
C LYS A 175 40.70 -5.53 31.06
N ALA A 176 41.10 -6.38 31.99
CA ALA A 176 42.43 -6.39 32.59
C ALA A 176 43.52 -6.69 31.54
#